data_AF-A0A835C4E6-F1
#
_entry.id   AF-A0A835C4E6-F1
#
_cell.length_a   1.000
_cell.length_b   1.000
_cell.length_c   1.000
_cell.angle_alpha   90.00
_cell.angle_beta   90.00
_cell.angle_gamma   90.00
#
_symmetry.space_group_name_H-M   'P 1'
#
loop_
_entity.id
_entity.type
_entity.pdbx_description
1 polymer ?
#
loop_
_entity_poly.entity_id
_entity_poly.type
_entity_poly.pdbx_seq_one_letter_code
_entity_poly.pdbx_strand_id
1 'polypeptide(L)'
;MNPLVWHKTAAVSGVAALGLGTYGAHGFRPENPFYREVWQTASLYHLVHTVALVAAPVTKHPNIFGGLLTTGILAFSGSCYTVAFLEDRKYSTLAPFGGFAFIAAWASLLL
;
A
#
# COMPACT_ATOMS: atom_id res chain seq x y z
N MET A 1 -6.25 1.14 21.00
CA MET A 1 -5.71 2.41 20.46
C MET A 1 -6.87 3.32 20.08
N ASN A 2 -6.69 4.64 20.14
CA ASN A 2 -7.71 5.60 19.69
C ASN A 2 -7.96 5.39 18.18
N PRO A 3 -9.20 5.09 17.73
CA PRO A 3 -9.51 4.87 16.32
C PRO A 3 -9.08 6.03 15.40
N LEU A 4 -8.99 7.26 15.91
CA LEU A 4 -8.52 8.44 15.17
C LEU A 4 -7.04 8.34 14.72
N VAL A 5 -6.25 7.41 15.27
CA VAL A 5 -4.89 7.15 14.77
C VAL A 5 -4.91 6.75 13.30
N TRP A 6 -5.93 5.99 12.87
CA TRP A 6 -6.03 5.51 11.50
C TRP A 6 -6.36 6.62 10.50
N HIS A 7 -7.10 7.66 10.91
CA HIS A 7 -7.26 8.86 10.08
C HIS A 7 -5.91 9.54 9.80
N LYS A 8 -5.05 9.67 10.81
CA LYS A 8 -3.71 10.24 10.64
C LYS A 8 -2.83 9.37 9.75
N THR A 9 -2.86 8.05 9.96
CA THR A 9 -2.13 7.10 9.11
C THR A 9 -2.61 7.15 7.66
N ALA A 10 -3.92 7.21 7.43
CA ALA A 10 -4.51 7.35 6.09
C ALA A 10 -4.10 8.67 5.43
N ALA A 11 -4.06 9.78 6.17
CA ALA A 11 -3.61 11.07 5.65
C ALA A 11 -2.14 11.02 5.19
N VAL A 12 -1.24 10.49 6.01
CA VAL A 12 0.18 10.31 5.64
C VAL A 12 0.31 9.38 4.45
N SER A 13 -0.41 8.26 4.45
CA SER A 13 -0.40 7.31 3.35
C SER A 13 -0.95 7.93 2.06
N GLY A 14 -1.94 8.82 2.14
CA GLY A 14 -2.54 9.51 0.99
C GLY A 14 -1.58 10.49 0.34
N VAL A 15 -0.87 11.28 1.15
CA VAL A 15 0.21 12.15 0.67
C VAL A 15 1.26 11.31 -0.07
N ALA A 16 1.69 10.18 0.51
CA ALA A 16 2.67 9.30 -0.11
C ALA A 16 2.14 8.64 -1.41
N ALA A 17 0.92 8.11 -1.41
CA ALA A 17 0.32 7.43 -2.55
C ALA A 17 0.18 8.36 -3.76
N LEU A 18 -0.26 9.61 -3.53
CA LEU A 18 -0.36 10.62 -4.58
C LEU A 18 1.03 11.09 -5.05
N GLY A 19 1.98 11.30 -4.13
CA GLY A 19 3.35 11.69 -4.49
C GLY A 19 4.06 10.63 -5.33
N LEU A 20 3.99 9.36 -4.91
CA LEU A 20 4.59 8.24 -5.64
C LEU A 20 3.84 7.93 -6.94
N GLY A 21 2.51 8.07 -6.95
CA GLY A 21 1.69 7.91 -8.15
C GLY A 21 2.01 8.95 -9.23
N THR A 22 2.10 10.23 -8.85
CA THR A 22 2.46 11.33 -9.76
C THR A 22 3.90 11.21 -10.24
N TYR A 23 4.84 10.85 -9.37
CA TYR A 23 6.20 10.52 -9.77
C TYR A 23 6.22 9.37 -10.78
N GLY A 24 5.46 8.30 -10.54
CA GLY A 24 5.33 7.17 -11.46
C GLY A 24 4.81 7.55 -12.85
N ALA A 25 3.82 8.45 -12.91
CA ALA A 25 3.18 8.87 -14.15
C ALA A 25 4.03 9.83 -14.98
N HIS A 26 4.80 10.72 -14.34
CA HIS A 26 5.46 11.84 -15.02
C HIS A 26 6.99 11.79 -14.95
N GLY A 27 7.55 11.33 -13.84
CA GLY A 27 8.99 11.37 -13.54
C GLY A 27 9.71 10.03 -13.71
N PHE A 28 9.01 8.90 -13.52
CA PHE A 28 9.64 7.58 -13.51
C PHE A 28 9.91 7.06 -14.93
N ARG A 29 11.21 6.85 -15.21
CA ARG A 29 11.73 6.42 -16.51
C ARG A 29 12.73 5.28 -16.30
N PRO A 30 12.25 4.04 -16.05
CA PRO A 30 13.13 2.89 -15.90
C PRO A 30 13.81 2.55 -17.24
N GLU A 31 14.98 1.93 -17.16
CA GLU A 31 15.70 1.34 -18.30
C GLU A 31 14.86 0.23 -18.92
N ASN A 32 14.28 -0.65 -18.09
CA ASN A 32 13.34 -1.67 -18.55
C ASN A 32 11.87 -1.21 -18.35
N PRO A 33 11.08 -1.07 -19.43
CA PRO A 33 9.68 -0.66 -19.36
C PRO A 33 8.79 -1.52 -18.46
N PHE A 34 9.14 -2.80 -18.25
CA PHE A 34 8.44 -3.70 -17.33
C PHE A 34 8.31 -3.09 -15.93
N TYR A 35 9.32 -2.38 -15.44
CA TYR A 35 9.28 -1.81 -14.09
C TYR A 35 8.31 -0.63 -13.97
N ARG A 36 7.91 0.00 -15.08
CA ARG A 36 6.81 0.97 -15.07
C ARG A 36 5.48 0.29 -14.70
N GLU A 37 5.24 -0.92 -15.18
CA GLU A 37 4.04 -1.70 -14.83
C GLU A 37 4.06 -2.12 -13.35
N VAL A 38 5.24 -2.50 -12.84
CA VAL A 38 5.44 -2.81 -11.41
C VAL A 38 5.14 -1.57 -10.55
N TRP A 39 5.64 -0.39 -10.94
CA TRP A 39 5.37 0.88 -10.25
C TRP A 39 3.88 1.24 -10.28
N GLN A 40 3.21 1.04 -11.41
CA GLN A 40 1.77 1.26 -11.55
C GLN A 40 0.96 0.33 -10.64
N THR A 41 1.35 -0.94 -10.55
CA THR A 41 0.72 -1.90 -9.63
C THR A 41 0.94 -1.49 -8.17
N ALA A 42 2.16 -1.11 -7.79
CA ALA A 42 2.45 -0.60 -6.45
C ALA A 42 1.55 0.59 -6.09
N SER A 43 1.41 1.55 -7.02
CA SER A 43 0.61 2.76 -6.86
C SER A 43 -0.89 2.50 -6.77
N LEU A 44 -1.41 1.59 -7.61
CA LEU A 44 -2.81 1.20 -7.56
C LEU A 44 -3.17 0.61 -6.20
N TYR A 45 -2.40 -0.38 -5.73
CA TYR A 45 -2.66 -1.01 -4.43
C TYR A 45 -2.44 -0.04 -3.27
N HIS A 46 -1.42 0.82 -3.33
CA HIS A 46 -1.18 1.82 -2.29
C HIS A 46 -2.36 2.78 -2.18
N LEU A 47 -2.85 3.33 -3.30
CA LEU A 47 -3.96 4.27 -3.30
C LEU A 47 -5.28 3.63 -2.85
N VAL A 48 -5.63 2.46 -3.41
CA VAL A 48 -6.88 1.75 -3.07
C VAL A 48 -6.93 1.43 -1.57
N HIS A 49 -5.86 0.87 -1.02
CA HIS A 49 -5.83 0.51 0.39
C HIS A 49 -5.67 1.72 1.32
N THR A 50 -5.10 2.83 0.84
CA THR A 50 -5.12 4.10 1.57
C THR A 50 -6.54 4.64 1.69
N VAL A 51 -7.33 4.61 0.61
CA VAL A 51 -8.73 5.03 0.65
C VAL A 51 -9.53 4.13 1.60
N ALA A 52 -9.32 2.82 1.55
CA ALA A 52 -9.93 1.89 2.50
C ALA A 52 -9.52 2.19 3.96
N LEU A 53 -8.27 2.59 4.21
CA LEU A 53 -7.76 2.93 5.54
C LEU A 53 -8.47 4.13 6.16
N VAL A 54 -8.99 5.07 5.35
CA VAL A 54 -9.83 6.18 5.84
C VAL A 54 -11.08 5.66 6.56
N ALA A 55 -11.65 4.54 6.11
CA ALA A 55 -12.82 3.93 6.72
C ALA A 55 -12.49 3.11 7.99
N ALA A 56 -11.22 2.84 8.29
CA ALA A 56 -10.85 1.99 9.43
C ALA A 56 -11.46 2.41 10.78
N PRO A 57 -11.53 3.71 11.15
CA PRO A 57 -12.08 4.17 12.43
C PRO A 57 -13.55 3.79 12.66
N VAL A 58 -14.33 3.55 11.61
CA VAL A 58 -15.77 3.21 11.70
C VAL A 58 -16.05 1.71 11.58
N THR A 59 -15.01 0.89 11.40
CA THR A 59 -15.16 -0.58 11.37
C THR A 59 -15.34 -1.16 12.76
N LYS A 60 -15.86 -2.40 12.87
CA LYS A 60 -16.03 -3.10 14.16
C LYS A 60 -14.71 -3.30 14.90
N HIS A 61 -13.63 -3.58 14.16
CA HIS A 61 -12.30 -3.85 14.70
C HIS A 61 -11.25 -2.93 14.05
N PRO A 62 -11.26 -1.62 14.38
CA PRO A 62 -10.48 -0.59 13.67
C PRO A 62 -8.97 -0.86 13.69
N ASN A 63 -8.46 -1.39 14.80
CA ASN A 63 -7.03 -1.65 14.94
C ASN A 63 -6.56 -2.88 14.15
N ILE A 64 -7.43 -3.87 13.97
CA ILE A 64 -7.13 -5.05 13.16
C ILE A 64 -7.15 -4.66 11.68
N PHE A 65 -8.25 -4.06 11.23
CA PHE A 65 -8.41 -3.64 9.84
C PHE A 65 -7.35 -2.62 9.42
N GLY A 66 -7.18 -1.55 10.21
CA GLY A 66 -6.21 -0.50 9.89
C GLY A 66 -4.76 -0.98 9.96
N GLY A 67 -4.43 -1.84 10.93
CA GLY A 67 -3.10 -2.41 11.08
C GLY A 67 -2.73 -3.33 9.92
N LEU A 68 -3.64 -4.19 9.49
CA LEU A 68 -3.44 -5.10 8.37
C LEU A 68 -3.34 -4.34 7.04
N LEU A 69 -4.19 -3.32 6.79
CA LEU A 69 -4.06 -2.47 5.61
C LEU A 69 -2.72 -1.72 5.58
N THR A 70 -2.30 -1.13 6.70
CA THR A 70 -1.01 -0.41 6.79
C THR A 70 0.15 -1.36 6.54
N THR A 71 0.12 -2.55 7.14
CA THR A 71 1.13 -3.60 6.92
C THR A 71 1.17 -4.02 5.46
N GLY A 72 0.01 -4.23 4.83
CA GLY A 72 -0.09 -4.55 3.41
C GLY A 72 0.50 -3.46 2.53
N ILE A 73 0.20 -2.18 2.79
CA ILE A 73 0.76 -1.05 2.02
C ILE A 73 2.30 -1.05 2.09
N LEU A 74 2.86 -1.17 3.29
CA LEU A 74 4.32 -1.14 3.47
C LEU A 74 4.99 -2.37 2.83
N ALA A 75 4.45 -3.57 3.07
CA ALA A 75 5.08 -4.81 2.62
C ALA A 75 4.83 -5.11 1.13
N PHE A 76 3.63 -4.86 0.61
CA PHE A 76 3.30 -5.08 -0.80
C PHE A 76 3.73 -3.90 -1.66
N SER A 77 3.10 -2.74 -1.49
CA SER A 77 3.36 -1.58 -2.34
C SER A 77 4.78 -1.06 -2.15
N GLY A 78 5.26 -0.97 -0.91
CA GLY A 78 6.64 -0.57 -0.63
C GLY A 78 7.67 -1.46 -1.35
N SER A 79 7.53 -2.78 -1.26
CA SER A 79 8.41 -3.71 -1.97
C SER A 79 8.32 -3.54 -3.49
N CYS A 80 7.12 -3.43 -4.05
CA CYS A 80 6.95 -3.22 -5.49
C CYS A 80 7.57 -1.90 -5.96
N TYR A 81 7.45 -0.81 -5.18
CA TYR A 81 8.17 0.43 -5.46
C TYR A 81 9.69 0.25 -5.43
N THR A 82 10.23 -0.46 -4.44
CA THR A 82 11.69 -0.73 -4.39
C THR A 82 12.17 -1.59 -5.55
N VAL A 83 11.41 -2.63 -5.93
CA VAL A 83 11.71 -3.49 -7.08
C VAL A 83 11.69 -2.68 -8.37
N ALA A 84 10.70 -1.80 -8.54
CA ALA A 84 10.61 -0.95 -9.71
C ALA A 84 11.75 0.07 -9.76
N PHE A 85 12.04 0.74 -8.64
CA PHE A 85 13.07 1.78 -8.57
C PHE A 85 14.49 1.24 -8.79
N LEU A 86 14.80 0.08 -8.21
CA LEU A 86 16.12 -0.55 -8.29
C LEU A 86 16.25 -1.49 -9.50
N GLU A 87 15.16 -1.73 -10.23
CA GLU A 87 15.09 -2.69 -11.33
C GLU A 87 15.58 -4.09 -10.95
N ASP A 88 15.34 -4.50 -9.70
CA ASP A 88 15.83 -5.75 -9.12
C ASP A 88 14.74 -6.48 -8.33
N ARG A 89 14.40 -7.69 -8.79
CA ARG A 89 13.34 -8.52 -8.21
C ARG A 89 13.70 -9.12 -6.85
N LYS A 90 14.95 -9.10 -6.40
CA LYS A 90 15.33 -9.68 -5.10
C LYS A 90 14.61 -9.02 -3.91
N TYR A 91 14.15 -7.77 -4.09
CA TYR A 91 13.40 -7.01 -3.09
C TYR A 91 11.90 -7.37 -3.05
N SER A 92 11.43 -8.31 -3.88
CA SER A 92 10.01 -8.71 -3.92
C SER A 92 9.59 -9.67 -2.82
N THR A 93 10.52 -10.14 -1.97
CA THR A 93 10.28 -11.20 -0.97
C THR A 93 9.19 -10.86 0.05
N LEU A 94 9.01 -9.58 0.38
CA LEU A 94 7.97 -9.13 1.31
C LEU A 94 6.60 -8.94 0.65
N ALA A 95 6.52 -8.86 -0.67
CA ALA A 95 5.27 -8.58 -1.37
C ALA A 95 4.18 -9.64 -1.11
N PRO A 96 4.44 -10.96 -1.16
CA PRO A 96 3.43 -11.97 -0.86
C PRO A 96 2.81 -11.80 0.53
N PHE A 97 3.63 -11.51 1.55
CA PHE A 97 3.15 -11.28 2.91
C PHE A 97 2.26 -10.04 3.00
N GLY A 98 2.60 -8.96 2.28
CA GLY A 98 1.74 -7.80 2.18
C GLY A 98 0.40 -8.09 1.49
N GLY A 99 0.41 -8.93 0.45
CA GLY A 99 -0.82 -9.41 -0.21
C GLY A 99 -1.72 -10.20 0.75
N PHE A 100 -1.15 -11.12 1.53
CA PHE A 100 -1.89 -11.83 2.57
C PHE A 100 -2.41 -10.89 3.66
N ALA A 101 -1.66 -9.85 4.03
CA ALA A 101 -2.13 -8.84 4.98
C ALA A 101 -3.36 -8.07 4.44
N PHE A 102 -3.38 -7.72 3.15
CA PHE A 102 -4.57 -7.14 2.53
C PHE A 102 -5.76 -8.08 2.55
N ILE A 103 -5.58 -9.36 2.19
CA ILE A 103 -6.65 -10.36 2.25
C ILE A 103 -7.19 -10.48 3.68
N ALA A 104 -6.30 -10.60 4.67
CA ALA A 104 -6.68 -10.69 6.08
C ALA A 104 -7.40 -9.42 6.56
N ALA A 105 -7.00 -8.23 6.09
CA ALA A 105 -7.69 -6.99 6.40
C ALA A 105 -9.16 -7.07 5.97
N TRP A 106 -9.42 -7.39 4.70
CA TRP A 106 -10.80 -7.52 4.20
C TRP A 106 -11.57 -8.63 4.90
N ALA A 107 -10.94 -9.78 5.14
CA ALA A 107 -11.56 -10.87 5.87
C ALA A 107 -11.94 -10.47 7.32
N SER A 108 -11.15 -9.60 7.96
CA SER A 108 -11.46 -9.13 9.32
C SER A 108 -12.76 -8.33 9.43
N LEU A 109 -13.29 -7.81 8.31
CA LEU A 109 -14.59 -7.14 8.28
C LEU A 109 -15.78 -8.12 8.39
N LEU A 110 -15.55 -9.43 8.20
CA LEU A 110 -16.56 -10.47 8.40
C LEU A 110 -16.81 -10.79 9.89
N LEU A 111 -15.92 -10.32 10.77
CA LEU A 111 -15.98 -10.52 12.22
C LEU A 111 -16.85 -9.46 12.88
#